data_AF-A0A6C0BTT7-F1
#
_entry.id   AF-A0A6C0BTT7-F1
#
_cell.length_a   1.000
_cell.length_b   1.000
_cell.length_c   1.000
_cell.angle_alpha   90.00
_cell.angle_beta   90.00
_cell.angle_gamma   90.00
#
_symmetry.space_group_name_H-M   'P 1'
#
loop_
_entity.id
_entity.type
_entity.pdbx_description
1 polymer ?
#
loop_
_entity_poly.entity_id
_entity_poly.type
_entity_poly.pdbx_seq_one_letter_code
_entity_poly.pdbx_strand_id
1 'polypeptide(L)'
;MATTSVKTFRFKFSDEIMAEISGFSRIHRYDTKDDFKEAWSKWIGENSRIISAERERLSAMGFDGDMNKKMYVSARYYFKNKTEVEEEPKKRRKYVTIDKSYIKLIDQYINNAIENGDESVYKPANCFQDFIQENEEQTTLLVRKLSTDDNLENAVIIAKIKKTFKNRYFVITTQ
;
A
#
# COMPACT_ATOMS: atom_id res chain seq x y z
N MET A 1 6.37 -39.00 -10.32
CA MET A 1 6.35 -38.19 -9.07
C MET A 1 5.46 -36.99 -9.33
N ALA A 2 4.33 -36.86 -8.63
CA ALA A 2 3.41 -35.75 -8.82
C ALA A 2 3.91 -34.53 -8.05
N THR A 3 4.38 -33.50 -8.76
CA THR A 3 4.73 -32.22 -8.15
C THR A 3 3.46 -31.45 -7.84
N THR A 4 3.14 -31.30 -6.56
CA THR A 4 2.03 -30.47 -6.08
C THR A 4 2.27 -29.02 -6.52
N SER A 5 1.55 -28.58 -7.56
CA SER A 5 1.62 -27.22 -8.09
C SER A 5 1.05 -26.25 -7.06
N VAL A 6 1.93 -25.52 -6.37
CA VAL A 6 1.53 -24.44 -5.45
C VAL A 6 1.04 -23.27 -6.30
N LYS A 7 -0.23 -22.87 -6.08
CA LYS A 7 -0.84 -21.74 -6.78
C LYS A 7 0.01 -20.48 -6.56
N THR A 8 0.64 -20.01 -7.63
CA THR A 8 1.50 -18.83 -7.61
C THR A 8 0.66 -17.59 -7.87
N PHE A 9 0.55 -16.71 -6.88
CA PHE A 9 -0.14 -15.42 -7.04
C PHE A 9 0.80 -14.30 -7.47
N ARG A 10 2.10 -14.44 -7.20
CA ARG A 10 3.12 -13.42 -7.50
C ARG A 10 4.15 -13.94 -8.50
N PHE A 11 3.91 -13.65 -9.77
CA PHE A 11 4.83 -13.94 -10.86
C PHE A 11 5.95 -12.89 -10.91
N LYS A 12 7.19 -13.30 -10.66
CA LYS A 12 8.38 -12.46 -10.80
C LYS A 12 9.00 -12.66 -12.18
N PHE A 13 9.55 -11.59 -12.75
CA PHE A 13 10.37 -11.70 -13.95
C PHE A 13 11.69 -12.42 -13.64
N SER A 14 12.30 -13.02 -14.65
CA SER A 14 13.66 -13.55 -14.59
C SER A 14 14.68 -12.43 -14.37
N ASP A 15 15.85 -12.79 -13.83
CA ASP A 15 16.92 -11.81 -13.57
C ASP A 15 17.42 -11.15 -14.85
N GLU A 16 17.43 -11.88 -15.98
CA GLU A 16 17.75 -11.37 -17.31
C GLU A 16 16.80 -10.22 -17.73
N ILE A 17 15.49 -10.47 -17.69
CA ILE A 17 14.49 -9.45 -18.04
C ILE A 17 14.52 -8.27 -17.06
N MET A 18 14.77 -8.53 -15.78
CA MET A 18 14.90 -7.48 -14.77
C MET A 18 16.11 -6.58 -15.04
N ALA A 19 17.25 -7.14 -15.43
CA ALA A 19 18.46 -6.40 -15.77
C ALA A 19 18.23 -5.52 -17.02
N GLU A 20 17.64 -6.09 -18.06
CA GLU A 20 17.37 -5.38 -19.33
C GLU A 20 16.36 -4.24 -19.15
N ILE A 21 15.25 -4.48 -18.45
CA ILE A 21 14.26 -3.43 -18.12
C ILE A 21 14.91 -2.33 -17.27
N SER A 22 15.74 -2.71 -16.30
CA SER A 22 16.45 -1.74 -15.46
C SER A 22 17.44 -0.91 -16.27
N GLY A 23 18.17 -1.52 -17.20
CA GLY A 23 19.09 -0.83 -18.12
C GLY A 23 18.36 0.19 -18.99
N PHE A 24 17.29 -0.23 -19.67
CA PHE A 24 16.43 0.66 -20.45
C PHE A 24 15.93 1.85 -19.61
N SER A 25 15.40 1.57 -18.42
CA SER A 25 14.81 2.61 -17.57
C SER A 25 15.81 3.63 -17.04
N ARG A 26 17.09 3.23 -16.88
CA ARG A 26 18.18 4.14 -16.49
C ARG A 26 18.55 5.08 -17.63
N ILE A 27 18.62 4.58 -18.86
CA ILE A 27 18.92 5.38 -20.06
C ILE A 27 17.81 6.42 -20.28
N HIS A 28 16.54 5.99 -20.24
CA HIS A 28 15.37 6.83 -20.51
C HIS A 28 14.82 7.52 -19.24
N ARG A 29 15.68 7.76 -18.24
CA ARG A 29 15.25 8.29 -16.93
C ARG A 29 14.71 9.72 -17.01
N TYR A 30 15.28 10.52 -17.89
CA TYR A 30 14.91 11.93 -18.04
C TYR A 30 13.97 12.19 -19.21
N ASP A 31 13.60 11.13 -19.93
CA ASP A 31 12.67 11.19 -21.05
C ASP A 31 11.29 11.69 -20.63
N THR A 32 10.68 12.44 -21.56
CA THR A 32 9.28 12.79 -21.45
C THR A 32 8.40 11.54 -21.55
N LYS A 33 7.10 11.70 -21.29
CA LYS A 33 6.14 10.61 -21.39
C LYS A 33 6.12 9.98 -22.79
N ASP A 34 6.24 10.82 -23.82
CA ASP A 34 6.07 10.41 -25.22
C ASP A 34 7.36 9.78 -25.75
N ASP A 35 8.53 10.39 -25.48
CA ASP A 35 9.84 9.83 -25.83
C ASP A 35 10.04 8.44 -25.21
N PHE A 36 9.70 8.28 -23.93
CA PHE A 36 9.80 7.00 -23.23
C PHE A 36 8.91 5.94 -23.88
N LYS A 37 7.71 6.31 -24.35
CA LYS A 37 6.77 5.38 -24.98
C LYS A 37 7.25 4.97 -26.37
N GLU A 38 7.84 5.89 -27.13
CA GLU A 38 8.44 5.60 -28.43
C GLU A 38 9.66 4.67 -28.26
N ALA A 39 10.59 5.03 -27.38
CA ALA A 39 11.77 4.23 -27.09
C ALA A 39 11.40 2.83 -26.59
N TRP A 40 10.39 2.71 -25.73
CA TRP A 40 9.90 1.42 -25.25
C TRP A 40 9.36 0.53 -26.37
N SER A 41 8.67 1.12 -27.34
CA SER A 41 8.13 0.39 -28.49
C SER A 41 9.25 -0.18 -29.37
N LYS A 42 10.33 0.58 -29.56
CA LYS A 42 11.54 0.12 -30.26
C LYS A 42 12.24 -1.00 -29.48
N TRP A 43 12.45 -0.78 -28.18
CA TRP A 43 13.12 -1.73 -27.30
C TRP A 43 12.40 -3.10 -27.23
N ILE A 44 11.06 -3.13 -27.21
CA ILE A 44 10.30 -4.39 -27.29
C ILE A 44 10.61 -5.16 -28.58
N GLY A 45 10.72 -4.46 -29.71
CA GLY A 45 11.03 -5.08 -31.00
C GLY A 45 12.42 -5.70 -31.01
N GLU A 46 13.41 -4.93 -30.54
CA GLU A 46 14.82 -5.35 -30.44
C GLU A 46 15.02 -6.53 -29.49
N ASN A 47 14.26 -6.58 -28.39
CA ASN A 47 14.37 -7.60 -27.35
C ASN A 47 13.29 -8.70 -27.44
N SER A 48 12.63 -8.81 -28.59
CA SER A 48 11.51 -9.74 -28.80
C SER A 48 11.83 -11.19 -28.44
N ARG A 49 13.08 -11.63 -28.68
CA ARG A 49 13.55 -12.99 -28.35
C ARG A 49 13.48 -13.28 -26.85
N ILE A 50 14.09 -12.43 -26.01
CA ILE A 50 14.12 -12.64 -24.56
C ILE A 50 12.72 -12.46 -23.94
N ILE A 51 11.92 -11.54 -24.49
CA ILE A 51 10.53 -11.31 -24.06
C ILE A 51 9.66 -12.54 -24.36
N SER A 52 9.85 -13.18 -25.52
CA SER A 52 9.09 -14.37 -25.90
C SER A 52 9.42 -15.56 -25.00
N ALA A 53 10.71 -15.79 -24.73
CA ALA A 53 11.15 -16.83 -23.78
C ALA A 53 10.58 -16.59 -22.37
N GLU A 54 10.57 -15.34 -21.91
CA GLU A 54 9.98 -14.98 -20.63
C GLU A 54 8.46 -15.18 -20.62
N ARG A 55 7.80 -14.92 -21.74
CA ARG A 55 6.35 -15.17 -21.92
C ARG A 55 6.01 -16.63 -21.75
N GLU A 56 6.76 -17.49 -22.41
CA GLU A 56 6.59 -18.94 -22.28
C GLU A 56 6.83 -19.39 -20.84
N ARG A 57 7.91 -18.90 -20.22
CA ARG A 57 8.24 -19.22 -18.82
C ARG A 57 7.12 -18.82 -17.86
N LEU A 58 6.58 -17.61 -17.97
CA LEU A 58 5.52 -17.13 -17.08
C LEU A 58 4.18 -17.80 -17.38
N SER A 59 3.86 -18.07 -18.64
CA SER A 59 2.66 -18.82 -19.02
C SER A 59 2.70 -20.25 -18.49
N ALA A 60 3.86 -20.91 -18.55
CA ALA A 60 4.07 -22.24 -17.95
C ALA A 60 3.90 -22.25 -16.43
N MET A 61 4.14 -21.12 -15.75
CA MET A 61 3.86 -20.96 -14.32
C MET A 61 2.38 -20.65 -14.02
N GLY A 62 1.55 -20.43 -15.04
CA GLY A 62 0.13 -20.10 -14.92
C GLY A 62 -0.17 -18.60 -14.86
N PHE A 63 0.71 -17.74 -15.38
CA PHE A 63 0.42 -16.31 -15.54
C PHE A 63 -0.52 -16.09 -16.74
N ASP A 64 -1.65 -15.41 -16.49
CA ASP A 64 -2.71 -15.12 -17.46
C ASP A 64 -2.82 -13.63 -17.83
N GLY A 65 -1.95 -12.78 -17.25
CA GLY A 65 -2.00 -11.34 -17.43
C GLY A 65 -1.25 -10.81 -18.66
N ASP A 66 -1.42 -9.51 -18.93
CA ASP A 66 -0.67 -8.82 -19.98
C ASP A 66 0.79 -8.56 -19.55
N MET A 67 1.70 -9.34 -20.14
CA MET A 67 3.14 -9.22 -19.92
C MET A 67 3.70 -7.86 -20.32
N ASN A 68 3.29 -7.32 -21.48
CA ASN A 68 3.84 -6.08 -22.01
C ASN A 68 3.46 -4.91 -21.10
N LYS A 69 2.20 -4.89 -20.64
CA LYS A 69 1.73 -3.91 -19.64
C LYS A 69 2.49 -4.06 -18.33
N LYS A 70 2.68 -5.29 -17.84
CA LYS A 70 3.41 -5.56 -16.60
C LYS A 70 4.87 -5.09 -16.67
N MET A 71 5.55 -5.35 -17.78
CA MET A 71 6.92 -4.90 -18.02
C MET A 71 7.00 -3.38 -18.13
N TYR A 72 6.12 -2.74 -18.90
CA TYR A 72 6.11 -1.28 -19.06
C TYR A 72 5.91 -0.55 -17.72
N VAL A 73 4.97 -1.04 -16.92
CA VAL A 73 4.72 -0.50 -15.58
C VAL A 73 5.96 -0.67 -14.69
N SER A 74 6.63 -1.82 -14.78
CA SER A 74 7.89 -2.08 -14.08
C SER A 74 8.98 -1.09 -14.49
N ALA A 75 9.20 -0.93 -15.79
CA ALA A 75 10.18 0.01 -16.34
C ALA A 75 9.92 1.45 -15.87
N ARG A 76 8.72 1.94 -16.15
CA ARG A 76 8.36 3.36 -15.99
C ARG A 76 8.20 3.80 -14.54
N TYR A 77 7.59 2.97 -13.70
CA TYR A 77 7.22 3.38 -12.33
C TYR A 77 8.15 2.82 -11.28
N TYR A 78 8.72 1.63 -11.48
CA TYR A 78 9.61 1.03 -10.49
C TYR A 78 11.07 1.35 -10.79
N PHE A 79 11.55 1.14 -12.01
CA PHE A 79 12.98 1.28 -12.32
C PHE A 79 13.40 2.71 -12.66
N LYS A 80 12.59 3.47 -13.42
CA LYS A 80 12.89 4.87 -13.78
C LYS A 80 13.24 5.74 -12.57
N ASN A 81 12.47 5.59 -11.49
CA ASN A 81 12.60 6.37 -10.27
C ASN A 81 13.44 5.69 -9.19
N LYS A 82 13.96 4.48 -9.45
CA LYS A 82 14.80 3.76 -8.48
C LYS A 82 16.11 4.52 -8.29
N THR A 83 16.42 4.88 -7.05
CA THR A 83 17.71 5.46 -6.69
C THR A 83 18.76 4.34 -6.62
N GLU A 84 19.98 4.64 -7.08
CA GLU A 84 21.14 3.72 -6.95
C GLU A 84 21.77 3.80 -5.56
N VAL A 85 21.44 4.85 -4.80
CA VAL A 85 21.80 4.96 -3.40
C VAL A 85 20.98 3.94 -2.64
N GLU A 86 21.64 2.91 -2.08
CA GLU A 86 21.05 2.05 -1.08
C GLU A 86 20.68 2.92 0.14
N GLU A 87 19.40 3.29 0.24
CA GLU A 87 18.90 3.94 1.45
C GLU A 87 19.02 2.94 2.59
N GLU A 88 19.64 3.36 3.70
CA GLU A 88 19.65 2.54 4.90
C GLU A 88 18.22 2.13 5.26
N PRO A 89 18.00 0.86 5.64
CA PRO A 89 16.67 0.37 5.95
C PRO A 89 16.06 1.23 7.05
N LYS A 90 14.94 1.89 6.73
CA LYS A 90 14.22 2.74 7.68
C LYS A 90 13.94 1.96 8.95
N LYS A 91 14.45 2.44 10.09
CA LYS A 91 14.20 1.83 11.40
C LYS A 91 12.69 1.71 11.60
N ARG A 92 12.22 0.49 11.87
CA ARG A 92 10.79 0.24 12.11
C ARG A 92 10.38 1.02 13.36
N ARG A 93 9.24 1.71 13.28
CA ARG A 93 8.64 2.37 14.45
C ARG A 93 8.29 1.32 15.50
N LYS A 94 8.47 1.64 16.78
CA LYS A 94 7.98 0.81 17.89
C LYS A 94 6.48 0.59 17.69
N TYR A 95 6.04 -0.66 17.74
CA TYR A 95 4.63 -0.98 17.65
C TYR A 95 3.97 -0.64 18.98
N VAL A 96 3.07 0.35 18.93
CA VAL A 96 2.27 0.78 20.08
C VAL A 96 0.82 0.41 19.81
N THR A 97 0.15 -0.18 20.79
CA THR A 97 -1.24 -0.65 20.66
C THR A 97 -2.18 0.34 21.35
N ILE A 98 -3.35 0.60 20.77
CA ILE A 98 -4.42 1.33 21.48
C ILE A 98 -5.15 0.32 22.36
N ASP A 99 -5.44 0.71 23.61
CA ASP A 99 -6.16 -0.15 24.55
C ASP A 99 -7.50 -0.64 23.98
N LYS A 100 -7.81 -1.92 24.21
CA LYS A 100 -9.05 -2.55 23.71
C LYS A 100 -10.31 -1.86 24.23
N SER A 101 -10.27 -1.28 25.43
CA SER A 101 -11.39 -0.51 26.00
C SER A 101 -11.72 0.71 25.14
N TYR A 102 -10.71 1.43 24.69
CA TYR A 102 -10.88 2.61 23.84
C TYR A 102 -11.34 2.21 22.42
N ILE A 103 -10.89 1.07 21.90
CA ILE A 103 -11.41 0.54 20.63
C ILE A 103 -12.91 0.21 20.74
N LYS A 104 -13.35 -0.39 21.86
CA LYS A 104 -14.78 -0.65 22.10
C LYS A 104 -15.59 0.64 22.18
N LEU A 105 -15.03 1.69 22.78
CA LEU A 105 -15.67 3.01 22.85
C LEU A 105 -15.91 3.59 21.45
N ILE A 106 -14.92 3.47 20.56
CA ILE A 106 -15.05 3.84 19.14
C ILE A 106 -16.17 3.03 18.47
N ASP A 107 -16.17 1.71 18.66
CA ASP A 107 -17.16 0.83 18.03
C ASP A 107 -18.59 1.16 18.49
N GLN A 108 -18.77 1.41 19.78
CA GLN A 108 -20.05 1.81 20.36
C GLN A 108 -20.53 3.14 19.77
N TYR A 109 -19.65 4.13 19.67
CA TYR A 109 -19.99 5.41 19.05
C TYR A 109 -20.43 5.24 17.59
N ILE A 110 -19.68 4.47 16.81
CA ILE A 110 -19.99 4.22 15.39
C ILE A 110 -21.31 3.48 15.24
N ASN A 111 -21.56 2.43 16.03
CA ASN A 111 -22.82 1.69 15.98
C ASN A 111 -24.01 2.56 16.36
N ASN A 112 -23.91 3.33 17.46
CA ASN A 112 -24.97 4.26 17.87
C ASN A 112 -25.22 5.33 16.80
N ALA A 113 -24.17 5.83 16.15
CA ALA A 113 -24.29 6.80 15.07
C ALA A 113 -25.01 6.22 13.84
N ILE A 114 -24.77 4.95 13.50
CA ILE A 114 -25.44 4.24 12.41
C ILE A 114 -26.91 3.97 12.76
N GLU A 115 -27.20 3.53 13.99
CA GLU A 115 -28.56 3.23 14.44
C GLU A 115 -29.46 4.48 14.51
N ASN A 116 -28.87 5.64 14.85
CA ASN A 116 -29.61 6.89 15.06
C ASN A 116 -29.59 7.85 13.84
N GLY A 117 -28.89 7.52 12.75
CA GLY A 117 -28.61 8.44 11.65
C GLY A 117 -28.87 7.88 10.25
N ASP A 118 -29.17 8.77 9.30
CA ASP A 118 -29.23 8.47 7.87
C ASP A 118 -27.81 8.20 7.34
N GLU A 119 -27.60 7.05 6.69
CA GLU A 119 -26.32 6.52 6.19
C GLU A 119 -25.50 7.53 5.37
N SER A 120 -26.19 8.49 4.75
CA SER A 120 -25.62 9.54 3.90
C SER A 120 -24.96 10.71 4.66
N VAL A 121 -25.18 10.83 5.98
CA VAL A 121 -24.74 12.00 6.80
C VAL A 121 -23.39 11.75 7.51
N TYR A 122 -22.99 10.51 7.72
CA TYR A 122 -21.83 10.17 8.55
C TYR A 122 -20.52 10.03 7.75
N LYS A 123 -19.97 11.13 7.23
CA LYS A 123 -18.60 11.14 6.70
C LYS A 123 -17.59 10.94 7.84
N PRO A 124 -16.71 9.90 7.82
CA PRO A 124 -15.85 9.54 8.95
C PRO A 124 -14.91 10.63 9.48
N ALA A 125 -14.64 11.65 8.67
CA ALA A 125 -13.81 12.77 9.08
C ALA A 125 -14.54 13.73 10.05
N ASN A 126 -15.84 13.93 9.85
CA ASN A 126 -16.65 14.84 10.67
C ASN A 126 -16.97 14.16 12.01
N CYS A 127 -17.42 12.92 11.95
CA CYS A 127 -17.77 12.09 13.11
C CYS A 127 -16.59 11.85 14.06
N PHE A 128 -15.37 11.90 13.53
CA PHE A 128 -14.17 11.81 14.36
C PHE A 128 -13.98 13.04 15.27
N GLN A 129 -14.30 14.24 14.78
CA GLN A 129 -14.20 15.45 15.61
C GLN A 129 -15.22 15.42 16.73
N ASP A 130 -16.47 15.07 16.39
CA ASP A 130 -17.57 14.94 17.34
C ASP A 130 -17.26 13.86 18.39
N PHE A 131 -16.76 12.68 17.96
CA PHE A 131 -16.32 11.63 18.87
C PHE A 131 -15.26 12.10 19.88
N ILE A 132 -14.24 12.85 19.41
CA ILE A 132 -13.17 13.35 20.29
C ILE A 132 -13.73 14.37 21.29
N GLN A 133 -14.66 15.22 20.87
CA GLN A 133 -15.32 16.19 21.73
C GLN A 133 -16.19 15.50 22.80
N GLU A 134 -16.99 14.49 22.41
CA GLU A 134 -17.83 13.73 23.33
C GLU A 134 -17.02 12.84 24.31
N ASN A 135 -15.83 12.41 23.89
CA ASN A 135 -14.97 11.50 24.66
C ASN A 135 -13.63 12.17 25.04
N GLU A 136 -13.64 13.47 25.30
CA GLU A 136 -12.44 14.28 25.54
C GLU A 136 -11.60 13.74 26.70
N GLU A 137 -12.24 13.42 27.84
CA GLU A 137 -11.58 12.90 29.02
C GLU A 137 -10.87 11.56 28.72
N GLN A 138 -11.59 10.64 28.07
CA GLN A 138 -11.11 9.29 27.74
C GLN A 138 -9.95 9.38 26.74
N THR A 139 -10.05 10.32 25.81
CA THR A 139 -9.01 10.61 24.81
C THR A 139 -7.78 11.19 25.48
N THR A 140 -7.95 12.13 26.40
CA THR A 140 -6.85 12.75 27.15
C THR A 140 -6.12 11.75 28.03
N LEU A 141 -6.86 10.87 28.70
CA LEU A 141 -6.31 9.73 29.47
C LEU A 141 -5.46 8.80 28.58
N LEU A 142 -5.99 8.42 27.41
CA LEU A 142 -5.26 7.58 26.45
C LEU A 142 -3.99 8.28 25.94
N VAL A 143 -4.09 9.56 25.57
CA VAL A 143 -2.95 10.35 25.09
C VAL A 143 -1.88 10.45 26.17
N ARG A 144 -2.26 10.74 27.42
CA ARG A 144 -1.33 10.82 28.55
C ARG A 144 -0.64 9.48 28.80
N LYS A 145 -1.40 8.37 28.79
CA LYS A 145 -0.86 7.02 28.98
C LYS A 145 0.16 6.68 27.89
N LEU A 146 -0.21 6.84 26.62
CA LEU A 146 0.68 6.54 25.49
C LEU A 146 1.88 7.50 25.38
N SER A 147 1.72 8.75 25.81
CA SER A 147 2.83 9.70 25.89
C SER A 147 3.81 9.32 26.99
N THR A 148 3.32 8.86 28.15
CA THR A 148 4.17 8.46 29.29
C THR A 148 4.85 7.11 29.06
N ASP A 149 4.10 6.11 28.58
CA ASP A 149 4.58 4.72 28.46
C ASP A 149 5.50 4.52 27.23
N ASP A 150 5.21 5.23 26.13
CA ASP A 150 5.89 5.05 24.85
C ASP A 150 6.66 6.28 24.36
N ASN A 151 6.72 7.35 25.16
CA ASN A 151 7.37 8.63 24.82
C ASN A 151 6.93 9.17 23.44
N LEU A 152 5.64 8.98 23.12
CA LEU A 152 5.06 9.42 21.87
C LEU A 152 4.58 10.87 21.95
N GLU A 153 4.79 11.59 20.86
CA GLU A 153 4.24 12.93 20.67
C GLU A 153 2.72 12.86 20.50
N ASN A 154 2.00 13.79 21.12
CA ASN A 154 0.55 13.87 21.08
C ASN A 154 0.00 13.88 19.65
N ALA A 155 0.64 14.60 18.73
CA ALA A 155 0.24 14.63 17.32
C ALA A 155 0.26 13.24 16.67
N VAL A 156 1.25 12.40 17.01
CA VAL A 156 1.37 11.02 16.51
C VAL A 156 0.27 10.14 17.10
N ILE A 157 -0.04 10.31 18.39
CA ILE A 157 -1.12 9.57 19.06
C ILE A 157 -2.47 9.92 18.46
N ILE A 158 -2.78 11.21 18.29
CA ILE A 158 -4.05 11.66 17.68
C ILE A 158 -4.18 11.15 16.24
N ALA A 159 -3.11 11.20 15.44
CA ALA A 159 -3.12 10.63 14.09
C ALA A 159 -3.39 9.12 14.09
N LYS A 160 -2.86 8.40 15.09
CA LYS A 160 -3.11 6.97 15.28
C LYS A 160 -4.57 6.71 15.66
N ILE A 161 -5.15 7.47 16.59
CA ILE A 161 -6.55 7.34 16.99
C ILE A 161 -7.46 7.60 15.78
N LYS A 162 -7.21 8.68 15.02
CA LYS A 162 -7.96 9.00 13.79
C LYS A 162 -7.91 7.88 12.76
N LYS A 163 -6.74 7.26 12.56
CA LYS A 163 -6.59 6.11 11.65
C LYS A 163 -7.38 4.90 12.16
N THR A 164 -7.31 4.61 13.45
CA THR A 164 -8.05 3.52 14.07
C THR A 164 -9.56 3.73 13.92
N PHE A 165 -10.07 4.93 14.23
CA PHE A 165 -11.48 5.28 14.06
C PHE A 165 -11.98 5.02 12.64
N LYS A 166 -11.27 5.55 11.63
CA LYS A 166 -11.62 5.31 10.22
C LYS A 166 -11.60 3.83 9.86
N ASN A 167 -10.59 3.10 10.30
CA ASN A 167 -10.50 1.66 10.03
C ASN A 167 -11.67 0.89 10.66
N ARG A 168 -12.05 1.22 11.90
CA ARG A 168 -13.20 0.60 12.59
C ARG A 168 -14.51 0.93 11.87
N TYR A 169 -14.69 2.19 11.47
CA TYR A 169 -15.85 2.61 10.67
C TYR A 169 -16.01 1.76 9.42
N PHE A 170 -14.97 1.64 8.58
CA PHE A 170 -15.06 0.84 7.36
C PHE A 170 -15.29 -0.65 7.63
N VAL A 171 -14.72 -1.19 8.71
CA VAL A 171 -14.98 -2.59 9.10
C VAL A 171 -16.44 -2.82 9.49
N ILE A 172 -17.07 -1.86 10.16
CA ILE A 172 -18.47 -1.95 10.60
C ILE A 172 -19.43 -1.69 9.44
N THR A 173 -19.16 -0.70 8.58
CA THR A 173 -20.08 -0.31 7.49
C THR A 173 -19.96 -1.15 6.23
N THR A 174 -18.85 -1.88 6.04
CA THR A 174 -18.64 -2.75 4.86
C THR A 174 -18.96 -4.23 5.19
N GLN A 175 -19.53 -4.51 6.37
CA GLN A 175 -19.88 -5.87 6.81
C GLN A 175 -21.31 -6.26 6.43
#